data_AF-A0A7C1HQ20-F1
#
_entry.id   AF-A0A7C1HQ20-F1
#
_cell.length_a   1.000
_cell.length_b   1.000
_cell.length_c   1.000
_cell.angle_alpha   90.00
_cell.angle_beta   90.00
_cell.angle_gamma   90.00
#
_symmetry.space_group_name_H-M   'P 1'
#
loop_
_entity.id
_entity.type
_entity.pdbx_description
1 polymer ?
#
loop_
_entity_poly.entity_id
_entity_poly.type
_entity_poly.pdbx_seq_one_letter_code
_entity_poly.pdbx_strand_id
1 'polypeptide(L)'
;MPEKISKNLEFALKVYPVLSEMVPDEFREDFFRKLNSSEDVEELLQEGFLGMHLPAYVLELARMERRIFEKAQNGDVPSTAERLTVNPSLELFKNCWRNLVSLVDPLQENRGPEAGEELVIIWYDPLTDRARVKAATSEDLMVLKMALEELDAGEVAREGQTYEAAVHQAVVRALDSGMLIGPRAGIFREFEQKACFSANKNFDEARAFTLQWHITQACDFHCRHCYDRDSYASIPPDRGIAVLDDMVQFCCANHVHGQVTFTGGNPLLHPDFEVLYLAAADRGFTTAILGNPSSREEMERILNIQPPAFF
;
A
#
# COMPACT_ATOMS: atom_id res chain seq x y z
N MET A 1 41.41 21.25 -10.42
CA MET A 1 41.37 20.14 -9.45
C MET A 1 40.26 20.27 -8.40
N PRO A 2 39.90 21.46 -7.86
CA PRO A 2 38.81 21.59 -6.89
C PRO A 2 37.42 21.20 -7.44
N GLU A 3 37.09 21.58 -8.68
CA GLU A 3 35.78 21.30 -9.29
C GLU A 3 35.47 19.81 -9.50
N LYS A 4 36.49 18.98 -9.73
CA LYS A 4 36.31 17.52 -9.86
C LYS A 4 36.06 16.84 -8.51
N ILE A 5 36.64 17.39 -7.44
CA ILE A 5 36.46 16.89 -6.07
C ILE A 5 35.03 17.19 -5.59
N SER A 6 34.54 18.41 -5.85
CA SER A 6 33.15 18.82 -5.53
C SER A 6 32.09 17.93 -6.20
N LYS A 7 32.27 17.60 -7.48
CA LYS A 7 31.30 16.78 -8.23
C LYS A 7 31.24 15.31 -7.76
N ASN A 8 32.38 14.75 -7.33
CA ASN A 8 32.42 13.39 -6.81
C ASN A 8 31.70 13.26 -5.47
N LEU A 9 31.82 14.29 -4.61
CA LEU A 9 31.13 14.35 -3.32
C LEU A 9 29.62 14.56 -3.52
N GLU A 10 29.20 15.44 -4.44
CA GLU A 10 27.79 15.60 -4.81
C GLU A 10 27.17 14.30 -5.34
N PHE A 11 27.89 13.58 -6.20
CA PHE A 11 27.43 12.29 -6.71
C PHE A 11 27.31 11.26 -5.58
N ALA A 12 28.28 11.19 -4.67
CA ALA A 12 28.24 10.28 -3.54
C ALA A 12 27.08 10.57 -2.58
N LEU A 13 26.83 11.83 -2.25
CA LEU A 13 25.67 12.23 -1.43
C LEU A 13 24.34 11.87 -2.09
N LYS A 14 24.30 11.84 -3.42
CA LYS A 14 23.11 11.45 -4.19
C LYS A 14 22.90 9.93 -4.24
N VAL A 15 23.98 9.15 -4.33
CA VAL A 15 23.92 7.69 -4.44
C VAL A 15 23.84 7.01 -3.07
N TYR A 16 24.53 7.56 -2.08
CA TYR A 16 24.77 6.97 -0.76
C TYR A 16 24.44 7.95 0.38
N PRO A 17 23.22 8.50 0.46
CA PRO A 17 22.88 9.55 1.42
C PRO A 17 23.13 9.15 2.89
N VAL A 18 22.69 7.97 3.31
CA VAL A 18 22.79 7.46 4.69
C VAL A 18 24.23 7.05 4.99
N LEU A 19 24.87 6.29 4.10
CA LEU A 19 26.28 5.93 4.27
C LEU A 19 27.17 7.17 4.39
N SER A 20 26.86 8.22 3.62
CA SER A 20 27.60 9.48 3.68
C SER A 20 27.54 10.14 5.05
N GLU A 21 26.45 10.00 5.79
CA GLU A 21 26.33 10.51 7.16
C GLU A 21 27.09 9.67 8.19
N MET A 22 27.33 8.39 7.90
CA MET A 22 28.06 7.46 8.78
C MET A 22 29.59 7.60 8.66
N VAL A 23 30.10 8.08 7.52
CA VAL A 23 31.53 8.24 7.28
C VAL A 23 32.02 9.56 7.92
N PRO A 24 33.06 9.54 8.79
CA PRO A 24 33.59 10.76 9.39
C PRO A 24 34.11 11.76 8.35
N ASP A 25 33.89 13.06 8.59
CA ASP A 25 34.17 14.14 7.64
C ASP A 25 35.62 14.14 7.11
N GLU A 26 36.58 13.75 7.95
CA GLU A 26 38.00 13.67 7.61
C GLU A 26 38.33 12.59 6.54
N PHE A 27 37.46 11.59 6.38
CA PHE A 27 37.65 10.48 5.43
C PHE A 27 36.69 10.53 4.24
N ARG A 28 35.62 11.34 4.27
CA ARG A 28 34.55 11.35 3.25
C ARG A 28 35.06 11.53 1.82
N GLU A 29 35.92 12.52 1.57
CA GLU A 29 36.41 12.80 0.21
C GLU A 29 37.27 11.66 -0.37
N ASP A 30 38.14 11.04 0.44
CA ASP A 30 38.97 9.94 -0.03
C ASP A 30 38.14 8.67 -0.25
N PHE A 31 37.25 8.37 0.70
CA PHE A 31 36.36 7.23 0.65
C PHE A 31 35.48 7.24 -0.59
N PHE A 32 34.75 8.33 -0.84
CA PHE A 32 33.81 8.42 -1.95
C PHE A 32 34.47 8.57 -3.32
N ARG A 33 35.65 9.19 -3.38
CA ARG A 33 36.45 9.22 -4.61
C ARG A 33 36.85 7.81 -5.04
N LYS A 34 37.25 6.97 -4.09
CA LYS A 34 37.54 5.56 -4.38
C LYS A 34 36.27 4.82 -4.77
N LEU A 35 35.18 4.99 -4.02
CA LEU A 35 33.89 4.33 -4.24
C LEU A 35 33.31 4.60 -5.65
N ASN A 36 33.50 5.80 -6.19
CA ASN A 36 33.06 6.16 -7.54
C ASN A 36 33.96 5.60 -8.65
N SER A 37 35.19 5.20 -8.34
CA SER A 37 36.16 4.68 -9.30
C SER A 37 36.23 3.16 -9.36
N SER A 38 35.63 2.46 -8.39
CA SER A 38 35.55 1.01 -8.36
C SER A 38 34.24 0.55 -8.98
N GLU A 39 34.31 -0.48 -9.83
CA GLU A 39 33.13 -1.25 -10.23
C GLU A 39 32.62 -2.14 -9.07
N ASP A 40 33.43 -2.32 -8.03
CA ASP A 40 33.15 -3.20 -6.90
C ASP A 40 33.22 -2.46 -5.55
N VAL A 41 32.03 -2.13 -5.01
CA VAL A 41 31.85 -1.48 -3.70
C VAL A 41 32.33 -2.40 -2.56
N GLU A 42 32.32 -3.72 -2.78
CA GLU A 42 32.68 -4.73 -1.79
C GLU A 42 34.20 -4.75 -1.52
N GLU A 43 35.01 -4.68 -2.56
CA GLU A 43 36.48 -4.62 -2.46
C GLU A 43 36.93 -3.36 -1.70
N LEU A 44 36.27 -2.23 -1.97
CA LEU A 44 36.60 -0.96 -1.33
C LEU A 44 36.20 -0.85 0.13
N LEU A 45 35.06 -1.43 0.49
CA LEU A 45 34.66 -1.49 1.89
C LEU A 45 35.59 -2.41 2.66
N GLN A 46 35.98 -3.56 2.10
CA GLN A 46 36.96 -4.48 2.71
C GLN A 46 38.34 -3.83 2.93
N GLU A 47 38.86 -3.05 1.98
CA GLU A 47 40.13 -2.31 2.13
C GLU A 47 40.01 -1.06 3.01
N GLY A 48 38.87 -0.37 2.95
CA GLY A 48 38.58 0.88 3.67
C GLY A 48 38.31 0.72 5.18
N PHE A 49 38.09 -0.51 5.67
CA PHE A 49 38.00 -0.81 7.10
C PHE A 49 39.30 -0.53 7.88
N LEU A 50 40.43 -0.35 7.20
CA LEU A 50 41.72 0.00 7.81
C LEU A 50 41.74 1.47 8.29
N GLY A 51 41.01 1.76 9.38
CA GLY A 51 41.07 3.03 10.11
C GLY A 51 39.72 3.60 10.58
N MET A 52 38.60 3.17 9.98
CA MET A 52 37.26 3.67 10.31
C MET A 52 36.43 2.64 11.08
N HIS A 53 35.79 3.04 12.18
CA HIS A 53 34.85 2.19 12.92
C HIS A 53 33.43 2.30 12.33
N LEU A 54 33.22 1.68 11.15
CA LEU A 54 31.90 1.61 10.53
C LEU A 54 31.10 0.41 11.05
N PRO A 55 29.75 0.48 11.10
CA PRO A 55 28.90 -0.64 11.50
C PRO A 55 29.03 -1.85 10.56
N ALA A 56 28.82 -3.06 11.08
CA ALA A 56 28.96 -4.30 10.31
C ALA A 56 27.97 -4.44 9.14
N TYR A 57 26.87 -3.69 9.14
CA TYR A 57 25.86 -3.68 8.08
C TYR A 57 26.16 -2.71 6.92
N VAL A 58 27.26 -1.96 6.99
CA VAL A 58 27.55 -0.86 6.06
C VAL A 58 27.60 -1.29 4.59
N LEU A 59 28.08 -2.51 4.31
CA LEU A 59 28.12 -3.06 2.95
C LEU A 59 26.73 -3.31 2.39
N GLU A 60 25.84 -3.90 3.18
CA GLU A 60 24.46 -4.18 2.77
C GLU A 60 23.67 -2.87 2.60
N LEU A 61 23.92 -1.88 3.47
CA LEU A 61 23.37 -0.54 3.30
C LEU A 61 23.85 0.11 1.99
N ALA A 62 25.15 0.10 1.71
CA ALA A 62 25.71 0.67 0.50
C ALA A 62 25.13 0.02 -0.77
N ARG A 63 25.00 -1.31 -0.79
CA ARG A 63 24.36 -2.06 -1.88
C ARG A 63 22.90 -1.64 -2.07
N MET A 64 22.15 -1.50 -0.98
CA MET A 64 20.75 -1.09 -1.03
C MET A 64 20.59 0.35 -1.54
N GLU A 65 21.38 1.30 -1.05
CA GLU A 65 21.36 2.69 -1.52
C GLU A 65 21.70 2.80 -3.01
N ARG A 66 22.70 2.03 -3.46
CA ARG A 66 23.05 1.95 -4.88
C ARG A 66 21.89 1.46 -5.73
N ARG A 67 21.19 0.40 -5.30
CA ARG A 67 20.00 -0.13 -5.97
C ARG A 67 18.88 0.91 -6.04
N ILE A 68 18.64 1.65 -4.95
CA ILE A 68 17.65 2.75 -4.91
C ILE A 68 18.00 3.83 -5.93
N PHE A 69 19.26 4.26 -5.97
CA PHE A 69 19.72 5.24 -6.94
C PHE A 69 19.53 4.75 -8.38
N GLU A 70 19.97 3.54 -8.70
CA GLU A 70 19.84 2.95 -10.04
C GLU A 70 18.39 2.80 -10.45
N LYS A 71 17.52 2.39 -9.52
CA LYS A 71 16.08 2.29 -9.76
C LYS A 71 15.47 3.65 -10.07
N ALA A 72 15.89 4.70 -9.38
CA ALA A 72 15.43 6.06 -9.63
C ALA A 72 15.86 6.63 -10.99
N GLN A 73 16.90 6.09 -11.62
CA GLN A 73 17.32 6.50 -12.97
C GLN A 73 16.50 5.82 -14.08
N ASN A 74 15.90 4.66 -13.78
CA ASN A 74 15.13 3.86 -14.72
C ASN A 74 13.62 4.16 -14.56
N GLY A 75 13.21 5.33 -15.03
CA GLY A 75 11.84 5.83 -14.88
C GLY A 75 10.84 5.44 -15.99
N ASP A 76 11.23 4.60 -16.95
CA ASP A 76 10.35 4.17 -18.04
C ASP A 76 9.47 2.99 -17.60
N VAL A 77 8.57 3.27 -16.66
CA VAL A 77 7.60 2.29 -16.12
C VAL A 77 6.19 2.78 -16.42
N PRO A 78 5.33 1.96 -17.05
CA PRO A 78 3.95 2.35 -17.30
C PRO A 78 3.19 2.50 -15.98
N SER A 79 2.28 3.48 -15.90
CA SER A 79 1.41 3.66 -14.73
C SER A 79 0.14 2.81 -14.78
N THR A 80 -0.18 2.23 -15.94
CA THR A 80 -1.38 1.40 -16.17
C THR A 80 -1.06 0.21 -17.07
N ALA A 81 -1.84 -0.86 -16.94
CA ALA A 81 -1.73 -2.07 -17.73
C ALA A 81 -3.14 -2.63 -18.03
N GLU A 82 -3.30 -3.48 -19.05
CA GLU A 82 -4.61 -4.08 -19.37
C GLU A 82 -5.07 -5.11 -18.33
N ARG A 83 -4.13 -5.67 -17.57
CA ARG A 83 -4.36 -6.69 -16.54
C ARG A 83 -3.49 -6.39 -15.34
N LEU A 84 -3.85 -6.97 -14.19
CA LEU A 84 -3.01 -6.91 -13.00
C LEU A 84 -1.66 -7.58 -13.29
N THR A 85 -0.57 -6.86 -13.09
CA THR A 85 0.79 -7.34 -13.32
C THR A 85 1.74 -6.78 -12.27
N VAL A 86 2.85 -7.46 -12.06
CA VAL A 86 3.94 -6.94 -11.24
C VAL A 86 4.57 -5.74 -11.94
N ASN A 87 4.93 -4.70 -11.18
CA ASN A 87 5.68 -3.60 -11.73
C ASN A 87 6.98 -4.11 -12.37
N PRO A 88 7.26 -3.83 -13.66
CA PRO A 88 8.41 -4.41 -14.37
C PRO A 88 9.76 -3.97 -13.81
N SER A 89 9.79 -2.86 -13.06
CA SER A 89 10.99 -2.40 -12.36
C SER A 89 11.17 -3.07 -10.99
N LEU A 90 10.19 -3.83 -10.50
CA LEU A 90 10.23 -4.45 -9.19
C LEU A 90 11.34 -5.49 -9.11
N GLU A 91 12.10 -5.41 -8.03
CA GLU A 91 13.13 -6.36 -7.69
C GLU A 91 12.96 -6.81 -6.24
N LEU A 92 13.09 -8.12 -6.03
CA LEU A 92 13.04 -8.77 -4.73
C LEU A 92 14.43 -9.38 -4.46
N PHE A 93 15.05 -9.02 -3.34
CA PHE A 93 16.36 -9.54 -2.96
C PHE A 93 16.43 -9.84 -1.46
N LYS A 94 17.41 -10.66 -1.08
CA LYS A 94 17.69 -10.99 0.31
C LYS A 94 18.79 -10.08 0.85
N ASN A 95 18.58 -9.56 2.04
CA ASN A 95 19.61 -8.90 2.85
C ASN A 95 19.98 -9.79 4.03
N CYS A 96 21.24 -9.73 4.46
CA CYS A 96 21.73 -10.43 5.66
C CYS A 96 21.48 -9.67 6.97
N TRP A 97 20.83 -8.50 6.88
CA TRP A 97 20.46 -7.66 8.01
C TRP A 97 19.00 -7.22 7.88
N ARG A 98 18.30 -7.21 9.02
CA ARG A 98 16.93 -6.75 9.16
C ARG A 98 16.89 -5.27 9.50
N ASN A 99 15.77 -4.63 9.18
CA ASN A 99 15.49 -3.22 9.48
C ASN A 99 16.48 -2.25 8.81
N LEU A 100 17.20 -2.64 7.75
CA LEU A 100 18.04 -1.66 7.04
C LEU A 100 17.19 -0.62 6.31
N VAL A 101 16.00 -1.01 5.87
CA VAL A 101 15.10 -0.11 5.14
C VAL A 101 14.67 1.09 5.98
N SER A 102 14.62 0.96 7.32
CA SER A 102 14.28 2.07 8.22
C SER A 102 15.29 3.21 8.18
N LEU A 103 16.52 2.93 7.73
CA LEU A 103 17.56 3.95 7.60
C LEU A 103 17.41 4.79 6.32
N VAL A 104 16.84 4.22 5.26
CA VAL A 104 16.74 4.85 3.93
C VAL A 104 15.35 5.40 3.64
N ASP A 105 14.30 4.84 4.26
CA ASP A 105 12.93 5.32 4.14
C ASP A 105 12.42 5.80 5.51
N PRO A 106 12.34 7.13 5.74
CA PRO A 106 11.90 7.68 7.02
C PRO A 106 10.42 7.43 7.33
N LEU A 107 9.64 6.90 6.37
CA LEU A 107 8.23 6.52 6.60
C LEU A 107 8.09 5.16 7.29
N GLN A 108 9.16 4.36 7.34
CA GLN A 108 9.15 3.08 8.04
C GLN A 108 9.27 3.28 9.57
N GLU A 109 8.79 2.30 10.34
CA GLU A 109 9.03 2.29 11.78
C GLU A 109 10.54 2.34 12.06
N ASN A 110 10.95 3.29 12.89
CA ASN A 110 12.35 3.45 13.26
C ASN A 110 12.78 2.29 14.17
N ARG A 111 13.37 1.28 13.56
CA ARG A 111 13.98 0.12 14.22
C ARG A 111 15.46 0.07 13.87
N GLY A 112 16.29 -0.27 14.85
CA GLY A 112 17.73 -0.42 14.65
C GLY A 112 18.06 -1.63 13.76
N PRO A 113 19.13 -1.57 12.96
CA PRO A 113 19.62 -2.73 12.21
C PRO A 113 19.94 -3.92 13.11
N GLU A 114 19.51 -5.11 12.69
CA GLU A 114 19.73 -6.36 13.42
C GLU A 114 20.28 -7.44 12.47
N ALA A 115 21.19 -8.28 12.96
CA ALA A 115 21.71 -9.39 12.16
C ALA A 115 20.59 -10.41 11.91
N GLY A 116 20.37 -10.80 10.66
CA GLY A 116 19.34 -11.76 10.27
C GLY A 116 18.82 -11.51 8.86
N GLU A 117 18.27 -12.57 8.25
CA GLU A 117 17.77 -12.47 6.88
C GLU A 117 16.47 -11.64 6.79
N GLU A 118 16.40 -10.77 5.79
CA GLU A 118 15.20 -10.02 5.43
C GLU A 118 15.02 -10.01 3.91
N LEU A 119 13.79 -10.21 3.45
CA LEU A 119 13.44 -9.98 2.05
C LEU A 119 13.09 -8.51 1.87
N VAL A 120 13.67 -7.88 0.85
CA VAL A 120 13.47 -6.46 0.54
C VAL A 120 12.92 -6.34 -0.87
N ILE A 121 11.91 -5.48 -1.02
CA ILE A 121 11.28 -5.15 -2.30
C ILE A 121 11.71 -3.73 -2.66
N ILE A 122 12.14 -3.53 -3.90
CA ILE A 122 12.49 -2.24 -4.46
C ILE A 122 11.86 -2.05 -5.84
N TRP A 123 11.28 -0.89 -6.12
CA TRP A 123 10.67 -0.60 -7.43
C TRP A 123 10.69 0.90 -7.69
N TYR A 124 10.50 1.29 -8.95
CA TYR A 124 10.20 2.66 -9.33
C TYR A 124 8.68 2.85 -9.33
N ASP A 125 8.19 3.81 -8.56
CA ASP A 125 6.78 4.18 -8.48
C ASP A 125 6.46 5.22 -9.56
N PRO A 126 5.73 4.85 -10.63
CA PRO A 126 5.42 5.75 -11.74
C PRO A 126 4.44 6.87 -11.36
N LEU A 127 3.74 6.76 -10.24
CA LEU A 127 2.77 7.75 -9.78
C LEU A 127 3.44 8.91 -9.03
N THR A 128 4.51 8.59 -8.28
CA THR A 128 5.26 9.59 -7.51
C THR A 128 6.62 9.96 -8.12
N ASP A 129 7.04 9.29 -9.19
CA ASP A 129 8.32 9.51 -9.90
C ASP A 129 9.53 9.30 -8.96
N ARG A 130 9.49 8.24 -8.15
CA ARG A 130 10.52 7.93 -7.15
C ARG A 130 10.74 6.42 -7.00
N ALA A 131 11.97 6.04 -6.69
CA ALA A 131 12.25 4.70 -6.19
C ALA A 131 11.67 4.53 -4.78
N ARG A 132 11.01 3.39 -4.55
CA ARG A 132 10.50 2.96 -3.25
C ARG A 132 11.18 1.67 -2.82
N VAL A 133 11.32 1.50 -1.52
CA VAL A 133 11.92 0.33 -0.89
C VAL A 133 11.16 -0.02 0.40
N LYS A 134 10.94 -1.30 0.67
CA LYS A 134 10.35 -1.79 1.93
C LYS A 134 10.82 -3.20 2.24
N ALA A 135 10.76 -3.59 3.52
CA ALA A 135 10.78 -4.99 3.89
C ALA A 135 9.53 -5.69 3.34
N ALA A 136 9.70 -6.87 2.76
CA ALA A 136 8.62 -7.67 2.20
C ALA A 136 7.77 -8.26 3.35
N THR A 137 6.47 -8.04 3.29
CA THR A 137 5.49 -8.72 4.15
C THR A 137 4.88 -9.92 3.45
N SER A 138 4.25 -10.83 4.20
CA SER A 138 3.49 -11.94 3.60
C SER A 138 2.37 -11.47 2.68
N GLU A 139 1.76 -10.32 3.00
CA GLU A 139 0.76 -9.68 2.14
C GLU A 139 1.35 -9.24 0.80
N ASP A 140 2.54 -8.62 0.82
CA ASP A 140 3.22 -8.20 -0.41
C ASP A 140 3.54 -9.42 -1.30
N LEU A 141 4.07 -10.49 -0.71
CA LEU A 141 4.39 -11.70 -1.45
C LEU A 141 3.14 -12.39 -2.01
N MET A 142 2.02 -12.36 -1.27
CA MET A 142 0.74 -12.89 -1.73
C MET A 142 0.27 -12.16 -2.98
N VAL A 143 0.21 -10.82 -2.96
CA VAL A 143 -0.30 -10.05 -4.12
C VAL A 143 0.64 -10.11 -5.32
N LEU A 144 1.96 -10.23 -5.11
CA LEU A 144 2.92 -10.50 -6.18
C LEU A 144 2.68 -11.87 -6.83
N LYS A 145 2.46 -12.91 -6.02
CA LYS A 145 2.10 -14.25 -6.52
C LYS A 145 0.79 -14.22 -7.29
N MET A 146 -0.22 -13.52 -6.78
CA MET A 146 -1.51 -13.35 -7.49
C MET A 146 -1.33 -12.74 -8.88
N ALA A 147 -0.52 -11.68 -9.00
CA ALA A 147 -0.28 -11.03 -10.28
C ALA A 147 0.54 -11.90 -11.26
N LEU A 148 1.47 -12.72 -10.75
CA LEU A 148 2.31 -13.59 -11.59
C LEU A 148 1.58 -14.85 -12.08
N GLU A 149 0.69 -15.40 -11.25
CA GLU A 149 0.00 -16.67 -11.50
C GLU A 149 -1.47 -16.48 -11.90
N GLU A 150 -1.93 -15.24 -12.05
CA GLU A 150 -3.31 -14.87 -12.39
C GLU A 150 -4.34 -15.50 -11.42
N LEU A 151 -4.05 -15.46 -10.12
CA LEU A 151 -4.89 -16.08 -9.08
C LEU A 151 -6.13 -15.24 -8.76
N ASP A 152 -7.26 -15.92 -8.55
CA ASP A 152 -8.52 -15.31 -8.12
C ASP A 152 -8.50 -14.95 -6.62
N ALA A 153 -9.08 -13.79 -6.27
CA ALA A 153 -9.07 -13.30 -4.90
C ALA A 153 -9.88 -14.20 -3.94
N GLY A 154 -11.00 -14.76 -4.40
CA GLY A 154 -11.83 -15.67 -3.61
C GLY A 154 -11.14 -17.02 -3.36
N GLU A 155 -10.40 -17.53 -4.36
CA GLU A 155 -9.57 -18.73 -4.19
C GLU A 155 -8.44 -18.52 -3.19
N VAL A 156 -7.73 -17.40 -3.29
CA VAL A 156 -6.65 -17.02 -2.37
C VAL A 156 -7.19 -16.84 -0.95
N ALA A 157 -8.35 -16.19 -0.80
CA ALA A 157 -9.00 -16.01 0.49
C ALA A 157 -9.35 -17.35 1.16
N ARG A 158 -9.92 -18.29 0.38
CA ARG A 158 -10.28 -19.63 0.85
C ARG A 158 -9.05 -20.45 1.26
N GLU A 159 -7.97 -20.42 0.49
CA GLU A 159 -6.73 -21.13 0.82
C GLU A 159 -6.02 -20.51 2.04
N GLY A 160 -5.97 -19.17 2.09
CA GLY A 160 -5.38 -18.41 3.19
C GLY A 160 -6.23 -18.34 4.46
N GLN A 161 -7.43 -18.94 4.46
CA GLN A 161 -8.40 -18.88 5.55
C GLN A 161 -8.67 -17.43 6.01
N THR A 162 -8.87 -16.55 5.05
CA THR A 162 -9.12 -15.12 5.26
C THR A 162 -10.34 -14.66 4.46
N TYR A 163 -10.68 -13.38 4.57
CA TYR A 163 -11.81 -12.77 3.86
C TYR A 163 -11.38 -12.27 2.49
N GLU A 164 -12.23 -12.48 1.48
CA GLU A 164 -11.97 -11.99 0.11
C GLU A 164 -11.78 -10.47 0.08
N ALA A 165 -12.54 -9.74 0.91
CA ALA A 165 -12.38 -8.30 1.06
C ALA A 165 -10.97 -7.89 1.49
N ALA A 166 -10.31 -8.67 2.37
CA ALA A 166 -8.95 -8.40 2.81
C ALA A 166 -7.93 -8.61 1.68
N VAL A 167 -8.15 -9.62 0.83
CA VAL A 167 -7.31 -9.89 -0.35
C VAL A 167 -7.45 -8.75 -1.37
N HIS A 168 -8.67 -8.33 -1.71
CA HIS A 168 -8.89 -7.19 -2.60
C HIS A 168 -8.27 -5.89 -2.06
N GLN A 169 -8.39 -5.63 -0.75
CA GLN A 169 -7.76 -4.47 -0.14
C GLN A 169 -6.22 -4.51 -0.21
N ALA A 170 -5.61 -5.70 -0.07
CA ALA A 170 -4.17 -5.86 -0.26
C ALA A 170 -3.75 -5.52 -1.70
N VAL A 171 -4.52 -5.98 -2.69
CA VAL A 171 -4.30 -5.64 -4.11
C VAL A 171 -4.43 -4.13 -4.34
N VAL A 172 -5.45 -3.48 -3.77
CA VAL A 172 -5.62 -2.02 -3.86
C VAL A 172 -4.42 -1.28 -3.26
N ARG A 173 -3.96 -1.67 -2.07
CA ARG A 173 -2.75 -1.07 -1.45
C ARG A 173 -1.51 -1.22 -2.33
N ALA A 174 -1.34 -2.38 -2.97
CA ALA A 174 -0.22 -2.65 -3.85
C ALA A 174 -0.28 -1.85 -5.17
N LEU A 175 -1.48 -1.58 -5.69
CA LEU A 175 -1.71 -0.68 -6.82
C LEU A 175 -1.42 0.78 -6.43
N ASP A 176 -1.92 1.23 -5.28
CA ASP A 176 -1.70 2.60 -4.78
C ASP A 176 -0.23 2.89 -4.45
N SER A 177 0.54 1.86 -4.08
CA SER A 177 1.99 1.97 -3.85
C SER A 177 2.81 1.84 -5.14
N GLY A 178 2.18 1.51 -6.27
CA GLY A 178 2.85 1.22 -7.55
C GLY A 178 3.65 -0.08 -7.57
N MET A 179 3.47 -0.98 -6.59
CA MET A 179 4.13 -2.29 -6.54
C MET A 179 3.53 -3.24 -7.59
N LEU A 180 2.22 -3.14 -7.77
CA LEU A 180 1.49 -3.72 -8.89
C LEU A 180 1.04 -2.61 -9.84
N ILE A 181 0.84 -2.98 -11.09
CA ILE A 181 0.23 -2.12 -12.12
C ILE A 181 -0.99 -2.87 -12.64
N GLY A 182 -2.07 -2.15 -12.93
CA GLY A 182 -3.30 -2.76 -13.42
C GLY A 182 -4.11 -1.81 -14.29
N PRO A 183 -5.34 -2.22 -14.65
CA PRO A 183 -6.28 -1.40 -15.38
C PRO A 183 -6.45 -0.04 -14.72
N ARG A 184 -6.62 1.01 -15.51
CA ARG A 184 -6.93 2.34 -14.98
C ARG A 184 -8.28 2.30 -14.27
N ALA A 185 -8.36 2.96 -13.11
CA ALA A 185 -9.65 3.13 -12.44
C ALA A 185 -10.58 3.98 -13.31
N GLY A 186 -11.83 3.53 -13.45
CA GLY A 186 -12.88 4.24 -14.17
C GLY A 186 -13.41 5.46 -13.42
N ILE A 187 -13.11 5.55 -12.11
CA ILE A 187 -13.44 6.71 -11.28
C ILE A 187 -12.22 7.61 -11.21
N PHE A 188 -12.25 8.68 -12.01
CA PHE A 188 -11.20 9.68 -12.04
C PHE A 188 -11.80 11.09 -11.96
N ARG A 189 -11.03 12.01 -11.37
CA ARG A 189 -11.41 13.40 -11.19
C ARG A 189 -10.82 14.22 -12.33
N GLU A 190 -11.67 14.74 -13.21
CA GLU A 190 -11.27 15.74 -14.21
C GLU A 190 -11.19 17.12 -13.55
N PHE A 191 -10.04 17.47 -12.97
CA PHE A 191 -9.75 18.84 -12.57
C PHE A 191 -8.82 19.50 -13.58
N GLU A 192 -9.18 20.70 -14.06
CA GLU A 192 -8.20 21.60 -14.66
C GLU A 192 -7.20 22.01 -13.56
N GLN A 193 -6.06 21.32 -13.48
CA GLN A 193 -4.95 21.65 -12.59
C GLN A 193 -4.32 23.01 -12.99
N LYS A 194 -5.00 24.12 -12.72
CA LYS A 194 -4.43 25.46 -12.87
C LYS A 194 -3.74 25.99 -11.60
N ALA A 195 -3.82 25.27 -10.47
CA ALA A 195 -3.47 25.88 -9.18
C ALA A 195 -2.60 25.07 -8.20
N CYS A 196 -2.26 23.79 -8.45
CA CYS A 196 -1.45 23.05 -7.48
C CYS A 196 -0.49 22.05 -8.15
N PHE A 197 0.76 22.46 -8.36
CA PHE A 197 1.83 21.62 -8.93
C PHE A 197 2.37 20.55 -7.95
N SER A 198 1.86 20.49 -6.71
CA SER A 198 2.38 19.61 -5.66
C SER A 198 1.37 18.57 -5.15
N ALA A 199 0.17 18.48 -5.74
CA ALA A 199 -0.79 17.45 -5.37
C ALA A 199 -0.33 16.08 -5.90
N ASN A 200 -0.34 15.06 -5.04
CA ASN A 200 -0.02 13.70 -5.44
C ASN A 200 -1.05 13.21 -6.47
N LYS A 201 -0.59 12.74 -7.63
CA LYS A 201 -1.45 12.21 -8.71
C LYS A 201 -2.32 11.03 -8.27
N ASN A 202 -1.96 10.35 -7.18
CA ASN A 202 -2.80 9.31 -6.56
C ASN A 202 -4.18 9.84 -6.14
N PHE A 203 -4.35 11.15 -5.95
CA PHE A 203 -5.66 11.72 -5.64
C PHE A 203 -6.55 11.95 -6.86
N ASP A 204 -6.03 11.80 -8.08
CA ASP A 204 -6.82 11.97 -9.30
C ASP A 204 -7.70 10.75 -9.60
N GLU A 205 -7.32 9.56 -9.11
CA GLU A 205 -8.01 8.30 -9.35
C GLU A 205 -8.49 7.67 -8.04
N ALA A 206 -9.66 7.04 -8.04
CA ALA A 206 -10.17 6.29 -6.90
C ALA A 206 -10.16 4.79 -7.20
N ARG A 207 -9.39 4.03 -6.41
CA ARG A 207 -9.31 2.56 -6.52
C ARG A 207 -10.38 1.82 -5.73
N ALA A 208 -11.20 2.55 -4.98
CA ALA A 208 -12.34 2.01 -4.25
C ALA A 208 -13.58 2.89 -4.44
N PHE A 209 -14.75 2.25 -4.42
CA PHE A 209 -16.05 2.89 -4.41
C PHE A 209 -16.82 2.48 -3.14
N THR A 210 -17.23 3.47 -2.35
CA THR A 210 -17.96 3.25 -1.11
C THR A 210 -19.44 3.57 -1.28
N LEU A 211 -20.29 2.57 -1.07
CA LEU A 211 -21.73 2.73 -0.92
C LEU A 211 -22.05 2.96 0.56
N GLN A 212 -22.33 4.22 0.93
CA GLN A 212 -22.95 4.52 2.23
C GLN A 212 -24.45 4.25 2.14
N TRP A 213 -24.88 3.13 2.69
CA TRP A 213 -26.18 2.55 2.41
C TRP A 213 -27.16 2.71 3.57
N HIS A 214 -28.13 3.61 3.40
CA HIS A 214 -29.25 3.78 4.32
C HIS A 214 -30.25 2.62 4.14
N ILE A 215 -30.12 1.55 4.93
CA ILE A 215 -30.98 0.36 4.81
C ILE A 215 -32.28 0.47 5.61
N THR A 216 -32.29 1.29 6.66
CA THR A 216 -33.45 1.53 7.54
C THR A 216 -33.43 2.94 8.12
N GLN A 217 -34.60 3.45 8.48
CA GLN A 217 -34.74 4.65 9.34
C GLN A 217 -35.09 4.31 10.79
N ALA A 218 -35.24 3.02 11.13
CA ALA A 218 -35.41 2.63 12.52
C ALA A 218 -34.19 3.08 13.33
N CYS A 219 -34.42 3.79 14.42
CA CYS A 219 -33.38 4.25 15.32
C CYS A 219 -33.89 4.18 16.77
N ASP A 220 -33.06 3.66 17.65
CA ASP A 220 -33.30 3.58 19.09
C ASP A 220 -33.00 4.91 19.80
N PHE A 221 -32.33 5.84 19.12
CA PHE A 221 -31.95 7.17 19.64
C PHE A 221 -32.68 8.32 18.93
N HIS A 222 -32.70 9.48 19.60
CA HIS A 222 -33.33 10.71 19.12
C HIS A 222 -32.34 11.88 19.14
N CYS A 223 -31.17 11.69 18.52
CA CYS A 223 -30.04 12.62 18.58
C CYS A 223 -30.43 14.03 18.10
N ARG A 224 -30.00 15.08 18.81
CA ARG A 224 -30.33 16.48 18.46
C ARG A 224 -29.79 16.89 17.08
N HIS A 225 -28.63 16.36 16.70
CA HIS A 225 -27.94 16.62 15.43
C HIS A 225 -28.23 15.58 14.34
N CYS A 226 -29.32 14.80 14.47
CA CYS A 226 -29.71 13.83 13.45
C CYS A 226 -30.10 14.57 12.15
N TYR A 227 -29.41 14.25 11.06
CA TYR A 227 -29.56 14.90 9.75
C TYR A 227 -30.68 14.30 8.89
N ASP A 228 -31.13 13.09 9.20
CA ASP A 228 -32.17 12.36 8.48
C ASP A 228 -33.25 11.92 9.47
N ARG A 229 -34.44 12.53 9.38
CA ARG A 229 -35.60 12.26 10.26
C ARG A 229 -36.82 11.82 9.46
N ASP A 230 -36.64 11.62 8.16
CA ASP A 230 -37.74 11.26 7.29
C ASP A 230 -38.11 9.80 7.54
N SER A 231 -39.42 9.51 7.54
CA SER A 231 -39.90 8.15 7.72
C SER A 231 -40.06 7.48 6.36
N TYR A 232 -39.18 6.54 6.06
CA TYR A 232 -39.33 5.64 4.92
C TYR A 232 -39.13 4.19 5.33
N ALA A 233 -39.73 3.29 4.55
CA ALA A 233 -39.66 1.85 4.80
C ALA A 233 -38.22 1.34 4.65
N SER A 234 -37.85 0.40 5.51
CA SER A 234 -36.60 -0.36 5.36
C SER A 234 -36.56 -1.07 4.00
N ILE A 235 -35.35 -1.25 3.47
CA ILE A 235 -35.13 -1.90 2.18
C ILE A 235 -35.45 -3.40 2.30
N PRO A 236 -36.40 -3.93 1.51
CA PRO A 236 -36.65 -5.37 1.48
C PRO A 236 -35.40 -6.15 1.04
N PRO A 237 -35.18 -7.38 1.56
CA PRO A 237 -33.95 -8.12 1.32
C PRO A 237 -33.70 -8.41 -0.17
N ASP A 238 -34.73 -8.78 -0.94
CA ASP A 238 -34.63 -9.02 -2.38
C ASP A 238 -34.13 -7.79 -3.15
N ARG A 239 -34.66 -6.61 -2.82
CA ARG A 239 -34.19 -5.35 -3.38
C ARG A 239 -32.77 -5.02 -2.92
N GLY A 240 -32.44 -5.34 -1.67
CA GLY A 240 -31.11 -5.16 -1.14
C GLY A 240 -30.05 -5.99 -1.86
N ILE A 241 -30.36 -7.26 -2.14
CA ILE A 241 -29.49 -8.14 -2.93
C ILE A 241 -29.27 -7.59 -4.34
N ALA A 242 -30.33 -7.11 -5.00
CA ALA A 242 -30.21 -6.52 -6.34
C ALA A 242 -29.28 -5.29 -6.36
N VAL A 243 -29.33 -4.43 -5.33
CA VAL A 243 -28.41 -3.28 -5.21
C VAL A 243 -26.96 -3.74 -5.06
N LEU A 244 -26.70 -4.80 -4.30
CA LEU A 244 -25.36 -5.36 -4.17
C LEU A 244 -24.86 -5.95 -5.50
N ASP A 245 -25.72 -6.60 -6.27
CA ASP A 245 -25.38 -7.12 -7.60
C ASP A 245 -25.06 -5.99 -8.60
N ASP A 246 -25.86 -4.93 -8.60
CA ASP A 246 -25.58 -3.72 -9.40
C ASP A 246 -24.23 -3.11 -9.01
N MET A 247 -23.92 -3.10 -7.70
CA MET A 247 -22.65 -2.61 -7.20
C MET A 247 -21.47 -3.48 -7.66
N VAL A 248 -21.61 -4.81 -7.71
CA VAL A 248 -20.58 -5.70 -8.28
C VAL A 248 -20.30 -5.32 -9.73
N GLN A 249 -21.37 -5.20 -10.54
CA GLN A 249 -21.24 -4.84 -11.96
C GLN A 249 -20.55 -3.48 -12.14
N PHE A 250 -20.94 -2.50 -11.33
CA PHE A 250 -20.32 -1.17 -11.34
C PHE A 250 -18.82 -1.24 -10.98
N CYS A 251 -18.46 -1.97 -9.93
CA CYS A 251 -17.07 -2.10 -9.48
C CYS A 251 -16.20 -2.77 -10.55
N CYS A 252 -16.68 -3.88 -11.14
CA CYS A 252 -16.01 -4.58 -12.23
C CYS A 252 -15.80 -3.68 -13.45
N ALA A 253 -16.85 -2.98 -13.90
CA ALA A 253 -16.79 -2.10 -15.08
C ALA A 253 -15.83 -0.92 -14.90
N ASN A 254 -15.59 -0.50 -13.65
CA ASN A 254 -14.73 0.63 -13.33
C ASN A 254 -13.37 0.22 -12.76
N HIS A 255 -13.05 -1.08 -12.65
CA HIS A 255 -11.79 -1.57 -12.05
C HIS A 255 -11.51 -0.98 -10.65
N VAL A 256 -12.55 -0.93 -9.81
CA VAL A 256 -12.47 -0.44 -8.43
C VAL A 256 -12.93 -1.51 -7.45
N HIS A 257 -12.40 -1.46 -6.23
CA HIS A 257 -12.87 -2.29 -5.12
C HIS A 257 -14.14 -1.71 -4.49
N GLY A 258 -15.08 -2.57 -4.12
CA GLY A 258 -16.33 -2.15 -3.48
C GLY A 258 -16.25 -2.15 -1.94
N GLN A 259 -16.82 -1.11 -1.33
CA GLN A 259 -17.07 -1.06 0.11
C GLN A 259 -18.55 -0.74 0.39
N VAL A 260 -19.20 -1.54 1.23
CA VAL A 260 -20.56 -1.29 1.70
C VAL A 260 -20.52 -0.84 3.16
N THR A 261 -20.94 0.40 3.40
CA THR A 261 -21.07 0.97 4.73
C THR A 261 -22.55 1.02 5.10
N PHE A 262 -22.99 0.09 5.95
CA PHE A 262 -24.38 0.02 6.41
C PHE A 262 -24.69 1.15 7.38
N THR A 263 -25.76 1.90 7.10
CA THR A 263 -26.16 3.07 7.89
C THR A 263 -27.67 3.34 7.77
N GLY A 264 -28.12 4.55 8.13
CA GLY A 264 -29.51 4.97 8.15
C GLY A 264 -29.85 5.65 9.47
N GLY A 265 -30.87 5.16 10.15
CA GLY A 265 -31.04 5.37 11.59
C GLY A 265 -29.97 4.57 12.36
N ASN A 266 -30.35 3.41 12.87
CA ASN A 266 -29.43 2.40 13.38
C ASN A 266 -29.56 1.14 12.49
N PRO A 267 -28.57 0.81 11.63
CA PRO A 267 -28.66 -0.28 10.67
C PRO A 267 -28.93 -1.65 11.32
N LEU A 268 -28.49 -1.82 12.57
CA LEU A 268 -28.66 -3.07 13.32
C LEU A 268 -30.13 -3.36 13.70
N LEU A 269 -31.00 -2.35 13.64
CA LEU A 269 -32.44 -2.51 13.84
C LEU A 269 -33.16 -2.99 12.57
N HIS A 270 -32.46 -3.14 11.45
CA HIS A 270 -33.03 -3.72 10.25
C HIS A 270 -33.33 -5.21 10.45
N PRO A 271 -34.55 -5.70 10.17
CA PRO A 271 -34.92 -7.10 10.44
C PRO A 271 -34.04 -8.12 9.72
N ASP A 272 -33.59 -7.79 8.51
CA ASP A 272 -32.71 -8.62 7.69
C ASP A 272 -31.26 -8.11 7.65
N PHE A 273 -30.77 -7.41 8.68
CA PHE A 273 -29.42 -6.85 8.70
C PHE A 273 -28.33 -7.90 8.39
N GLU A 274 -28.34 -9.03 9.12
CA GLU A 274 -27.33 -10.08 8.97
C GLU A 274 -27.35 -10.70 7.56
N VAL A 275 -28.54 -10.81 6.94
CA VAL A 275 -28.70 -11.31 5.56
C VAL A 275 -28.01 -10.37 4.57
N LEU A 276 -28.24 -9.07 4.69
CA LEU A 276 -27.63 -8.07 3.82
C LEU A 276 -26.11 -7.95 4.06
N TYR A 277 -25.68 -8.06 5.32
CA TYR A 277 -24.27 -8.03 5.70
C TYR A 277 -23.50 -9.23 5.12
N LEU A 278 -24.04 -10.44 5.29
CA LEU A 278 -23.48 -11.67 4.71
C LEU A 278 -23.45 -11.57 3.18
N ALA A 279 -24.54 -11.11 2.56
CA ALA A 279 -24.59 -10.97 1.10
C ALA A 279 -23.54 -10.00 0.55
N ALA A 280 -23.21 -8.94 1.29
CA ALA A 280 -22.13 -8.03 0.91
C ALA A 280 -20.74 -8.68 1.09
N ALA A 281 -20.53 -9.40 2.19
CA ALA A 281 -19.28 -10.11 2.46
C ALA A 281 -19.02 -11.24 1.43
N ASP A 282 -20.05 -12.02 1.08
CA ASP A 282 -19.98 -13.11 0.08
C ASP A 282 -19.64 -12.61 -1.34
N ARG A 283 -19.85 -11.32 -1.60
CA ARG A 283 -19.47 -10.64 -2.87
C ARG A 283 -18.07 -10.04 -2.81
N GLY A 284 -17.31 -10.30 -1.74
CA GLY A 284 -15.97 -9.79 -1.53
C GLY A 284 -15.91 -8.31 -1.14
N PHE A 285 -17.03 -7.66 -0.82
CA PHE A 285 -17.00 -6.25 -0.43
C PHE A 285 -16.38 -6.05 0.94
N THR A 286 -15.65 -4.93 1.08
CA THR A 286 -15.34 -4.41 2.41
C THR A 286 -16.64 -4.00 3.08
N THR A 287 -16.92 -4.53 4.28
CA THR A 287 -18.10 -4.15 5.05
C THR A 287 -17.73 -3.14 6.14
N ALA A 288 -18.61 -2.19 6.41
CA ALA A 288 -18.48 -1.24 7.52
C ALA A 288 -19.85 -0.90 8.09
N ILE A 289 -19.89 -0.42 9.33
CA ILE A 289 -21.14 -0.09 10.02
C ILE A 289 -21.05 1.33 10.58
N LEU A 290 -22.08 2.12 10.34
CA LEU A 290 -22.29 3.41 10.98
C LEU A 290 -23.63 3.35 11.72
N GLY A 291 -23.57 2.95 12.99
CA GLY A 291 -24.74 2.73 13.84
C GLY A 291 -24.55 3.23 15.27
N ASN A 292 -25.49 2.89 16.14
CA ASN A 292 -25.39 3.15 17.57
C ASN A 292 -24.70 1.97 18.29
N PRO A 293 -24.27 2.14 19.55
CA PRO A 293 -23.69 1.04 20.32
C PRO A 293 -24.62 -0.19 20.36
N SER A 294 -24.03 -1.38 20.22
CA SER A 294 -24.74 -2.65 20.22
C SER A 294 -24.25 -3.58 21.33
N SER A 295 -24.94 -4.71 21.49
CA SER A 295 -24.52 -5.74 22.43
C SER A 295 -23.27 -6.48 21.94
N ARG A 296 -22.52 -7.09 22.87
CA ARG A 296 -21.36 -7.92 22.53
C ARG A 296 -21.76 -9.08 21.63
N GLU A 297 -22.88 -9.73 21.95
CA GLU A 297 -23.39 -10.90 21.25
C GLU A 297 -23.74 -10.57 19.79
N GLU A 298 -24.24 -9.37 19.54
CA GLU A 298 -24.54 -8.89 18.18
C GLU A 298 -23.26 -8.63 17.38
N MET A 299 -22.27 -7.99 18.00
CA MET A 299 -20.97 -7.81 17.37
C MET A 299 -20.26 -9.14 17.09
N GLU A 300 -20.35 -10.12 17.98
CA GLU A 300 -19.78 -11.45 17.75
C GLU A 300 -20.40 -12.16 16.54
N ARG A 301 -21.72 -12.02 16.30
CA ARG A 301 -22.36 -12.54 15.08
C ARG A 301 -21.81 -11.88 13.82
N ILE A 302 -21.61 -10.57 13.85
CA ILE A 302 -21.05 -9.81 12.73
C ILE A 302 -19.60 -10.22 12.45
N LEU A 303 -18.77 -10.30 13.50
CA LEU A 303 -17.36 -10.71 13.40
C LEU A 303 -17.21 -12.13 12.84
N ASN A 304 -18.15 -13.03 13.14
CA ASN A 304 -18.17 -14.38 12.58
C ASN A 304 -18.45 -14.41 11.06
N ILE A 305 -19.10 -13.39 10.51
CA ILE A 305 -19.31 -13.25 9.07
C ILE A 305 -18.07 -12.60 8.44
N GLN A 306 -17.76 -11.37 8.84
CA GLN A 306 -16.59 -10.60 8.40
C GLN A 306 -16.40 -9.45 9.38
N PRO A 307 -15.17 -9.16 9.85
CA PRO A 307 -14.91 -7.96 10.65
C PRO A 307 -15.21 -6.69 9.85
N PRO A 308 -16.00 -5.74 10.40
CA PRO A 308 -16.20 -4.46 9.72
C PRO A 308 -14.90 -3.65 9.73
N ALA A 309 -14.62 -2.95 8.63
CA ALA A 309 -13.45 -2.07 8.53
C ALA A 309 -13.47 -0.96 9.60
N PHE A 310 -14.66 -0.49 9.96
CA PHE A 310 -14.94 0.38 11.09
C PHE A 310 -16.40 0.22 11.52
N PHE A 311 -16.65 0.41 12.83
CA PHE A 311 -17.95 0.32 13.48
C PHE A 311 -17.93 1.03 14.84
#